data_AF-A0A2X3LUW7-F1
#
_entry.id   AF-A0A2X3LUW7-F1
#
_cell.length_a   1.000
_cell.length_b   1.000
_cell.length_c   1.000
_cell.angle_alpha   90.00
_cell.angle_beta   90.00
_cell.angle_gamma   90.00
#
_symmetry.space_group_name_H-M   'P 1'
#
loop_
_entity.id
_entity.type
_entity.pdbx_description
1 polymer ?
#
loop_
_entity_poly.entity_id
_entity_poly.type
_entity_poly.pdbx_seq_one_letter_code
_entity_poly.pdbx_strand_id
1 'polypeptide(L)'
;MVDVLLCYLAKGAEYVRLDAVGFMWKEPGKSCIHLEKTHLIIKLLRSIIDNVAPGTVIITETNVPHKDNIAYFGAGDDEAHMVYQFSLPPLVLHAVQKQNVEALCAWAQKPDTTFQQHHLV
;
A
#
# COMPACT_ATOMS: atom_id res chain seq x y z
N MET A 1 10.17 11.03 13.75
CA MET A 1 9.68 10.61 12.42
C MET A 1 8.66 11.61 11.88
N VAL A 2 7.63 11.96 12.64
CA VAL A 2 6.64 12.98 12.23
C VAL A 2 7.29 14.32 11.87
N ASP A 3 8.29 14.78 12.63
CA ASP A 3 9.00 16.03 12.29
C ASP A 3 9.70 16.00 10.92
N VAL A 4 10.24 14.82 10.55
CA VAL A 4 10.88 14.62 9.25
C VAL A 4 9.82 14.66 8.16
N LEU A 5 8.69 13.98 8.36
CA LEU A 5 7.56 14.03 7.44
C LEU A 5 7.10 15.49 7.25
N LEU A 6 6.80 16.20 8.33
CA LEU A 6 6.37 17.60 8.29
C LEU A 6 7.39 18.51 7.60
N CYS A 7 8.69 18.28 7.80
CA CYS A 7 9.75 19.01 7.11
C CYS A 7 9.69 18.82 5.58
N TYR A 8 9.45 17.61 5.10
CA TYR A 8 9.29 17.36 3.65
C TYR A 8 7.97 17.91 3.10
N LEU A 9 6.88 17.82 3.86
CA LEU A 9 5.60 18.42 3.48
C LEU A 9 5.72 19.95 3.36
N ALA A 10 6.38 20.60 4.31
CA ALA A 10 6.65 22.03 4.28
C ALA A 10 7.52 22.47 3.08
N LYS A 11 8.29 21.54 2.50
CA LYS A 11 9.08 21.75 1.28
C LYS A 11 8.30 21.46 -0.01
N GLY A 12 7.01 21.09 0.08
CA GLY A 12 6.15 20.83 -1.07
C GLY A 12 6.22 19.40 -1.60
N ALA A 13 6.52 18.41 -0.76
CA ALA A 13 6.44 17.01 -1.17
C ALA A 13 4.99 16.60 -1.49
N GLU A 14 4.72 16.21 -2.75
CA GLU A 14 3.40 15.78 -3.21
C GLU A 14 3.17 14.27 -3.05
N TYR A 15 4.24 13.47 -2.99
CA TYR A 15 4.19 12.02 -2.83
C TYR A 15 5.14 11.58 -1.72
N VAL A 16 4.60 10.78 -0.78
CA VAL A 16 5.35 10.18 0.32
C VAL A 16 5.31 8.67 0.18
N ARG A 17 6.44 8.07 -0.22
CA ARG A 17 6.60 6.62 -0.28
C ARG A 17 7.03 6.08 1.09
N LEU A 18 6.21 5.22 1.68
CA LEU A 18 6.53 4.50 2.92
C LEU A 18 7.28 3.21 2.57
N ASP A 19 8.59 3.22 2.80
CA ASP A 19 9.48 2.09 2.56
C ASP A 19 9.36 1.02 3.66
N ALA A 20 9.38 -0.25 3.25
CA ALA A 20 9.36 -1.40 4.17
C ALA A 20 8.25 -1.35 5.23
N VAL A 21 7.09 -0.78 4.86
CA VAL A 21 6.06 -0.36 5.82
C VAL A 21 5.49 -1.54 6.61
N GLY A 22 5.45 -2.74 6.02
CA GLY A 22 4.98 -3.95 6.69
C GLY A 22 5.73 -4.31 7.96
N PHE A 23 6.94 -3.80 8.15
CA PHE A 23 7.80 -4.12 9.29
C PHE A 23 7.79 -3.07 10.40
N MET A 24 6.93 -2.04 10.34
CA MET A 24 6.94 -0.93 11.31
C MET A 24 6.72 -1.34 12.77
N TRP A 25 6.04 -2.45 13.04
CA TRP A 25 5.76 -2.91 14.40
C TRP A 25 6.36 -4.28 14.72
N LYS A 26 6.87 -4.43 15.94
CA LYS A 26 7.46 -5.68 16.47
C LYS A 26 6.75 -6.10 17.75
N GLU A 27 6.41 -7.38 17.83
CA GLU A 27 5.80 -7.98 19.01
C GLU A 27 6.42 -9.37 19.24
N PRO A 28 6.98 -9.65 20.44
CA PRO A 28 7.57 -10.95 20.75
C PRO A 28 6.59 -12.10 20.50
N GLY A 29 7.06 -13.17 19.84
CA GLY A 29 6.23 -14.34 19.53
C GLY A 29 5.31 -14.19 18.32
N LYS A 30 5.37 -13.07 17.57
CA LYS A 30 4.60 -12.87 16.32
C LYS A 30 5.50 -12.74 15.09
N SER A 31 4.89 -12.81 13.91
CA SER A 31 5.56 -12.67 12.60
C SER A 31 6.24 -11.32 12.40
N CYS A 32 5.85 -10.28 13.15
CA CYS A 32 6.44 -8.94 13.06
C CYS A 32 6.34 -8.30 11.66
N ILE A 33 5.33 -8.72 10.89
CA ILE A 33 4.99 -8.23 9.55
C ILE A 33 3.46 -8.11 9.43
N HIS A 34 2.96 -7.03 8.79
CA HIS A 34 1.53 -6.72 8.61
C HIS A 34 0.71 -6.73 9.91
N LEU A 35 1.33 -6.38 11.04
CA LEU A 35 0.60 -6.30 12.29
C LEU A 35 -0.38 -5.13 12.25
N GLU A 36 -1.54 -5.26 12.89
CA GLU A 36 -2.55 -4.19 13.02
C GLU A 36 -1.97 -2.83 13.44
N LYS A 37 -0.92 -2.84 14.27
CA LYS A 37 -0.25 -1.64 14.77
C LYS A 37 0.48 -0.90 13.65
N THR A 38 0.99 -1.62 12.65
CA THR A 38 1.50 -1.02 11.41
C THR A 38 0.42 -0.23 10.70
N HIS A 39 -0.78 -0.81 10.52
CA HIS A 39 -1.90 -0.13 9.87
C HIS A 39 -2.30 1.15 10.62
N LEU A 40 -2.42 1.06 11.96
CA LEU A 40 -2.76 2.22 12.80
C LEU A 40 -1.74 3.37 12.67
N ILE A 41 -0.44 3.06 12.56
CA ILE A 41 0.59 4.07 12.33
C ILE A 41 0.38 4.74 10.97
N ILE A 42 0.06 3.99 9.90
CA ILE A 42 -0.16 4.56 8.57
C ILE A 42 -1.40 5.47 8.57
N LYS A 43 -2.50 5.04 9.21
CA LYS A 43 -3.70 5.86 9.39
C LYS A 43 -3.44 7.15 10.14
N LEU A 44 -2.57 7.11 11.16
CA LEU A 44 -2.13 8.32 11.87
C LEU A 44 -1.34 9.25 10.93
N LEU A 45 -0.40 8.73 10.16
CA LEU A 45 0.38 9.53 9.19
C LEU A 45 -0.53 10.13 8.11
N ARG A 46 -1.50 9.35 7.61
CA ARG A 46 -2.55 9.80 6.70
C ARG A 46 -3.33 10.97 7.27
N SER A 47 -3.82 10.84 8.50
CA SER A 47 -4.55 11.90 9.18
C SER A 47 -3.72 13.17 9.34
N ILE A 48 -2.43 13.06 9.68
CA ILE A 48 -1.53 14.22 9.79
C ILE A 48 -1.37 14.91 8.43
N ILE A 49 -1.12 14.13 7.37
CA ILE A 49 -0.94 14.65 6.01
C ILE A 49 -2.20 15.37 5.53
N ASP A 50 -3.37 14.76 5.70
CA ASP A 50 -4.65 15.32 5.25
C ASP A 50 -4.94 16.69 5.91
N ASN A 51 -4.47 16.89 7.14
CA ASN A 51 -4.65 18.15 7.87
C ASN A 51 -3.60 19.22 7.54
N VAL A 52 -2.35 18.83 7.30
CA VAL A 52 -1.23 19.78 7.16
C VAL A 52 -0.90 20.09 5.70
N ALA A 53 -1.05 19.12 4.80
CA ALA A 53 -0.70 19.23 3.39
C ALA A 53 -1.72 18.47 2.52
N PRO A 54 -2.98 18.93 2.48
CA PRO A 54 -4.04 18.29 1.70
C PRO A 54 -3.63 18.19 0.22
N GLY A 55 -3.84 17.02 -0.37
CA GLY A 55 -3.42 16.70 -1.73
C GLY A 55 -2.11 15.92 -1.82
N THR A 56 -1.37 15.78 -0.71
CA THR A 56 -0.21 14.89 -0.66
C THR A 56 -0.64 13.42 -0.62
N VAL A 57 -0.06 12.60 -1.47
CA VAL A 57 -0.39 11.18 -1.63
C VAL A 57 0.59 10.31 -0.85
N ILE A 58 0.06 9.30 -0.14
CA ILE A 58 0.86 8.27 0.54
C ILE A 58 0.86 7.01 -0.31
N ILE A 59 2.06 6.49 -0.59
CA ILE A 59 2.26 5.25 -1.32
C ILE A 59 2.92 4.23 -0.39
N THR A 60 2.28 3.08 -0.15
CA THR A 60 2.90 1.99 0.61
C THR A 60 3.70 1.08 -0.31
N GLU A 61 4.92 0.77 0.12
CA GLU A 61 5.73 -0.25 -0.52
C GLU A 61 5.72 -1.53 0.30
N THR A 62 5.00 -2.55 -0.20
CA THR A 62 5.08 -3.91 0.32
C THR A 62 5.18 -4.94 -0.81
N ASN A 63 6.29 -5.67 -0.83
CA ASN A 63 6.50 -6.78 -1.76
C ASN A 63 5.92 -8.08 -1.19
N VAL A 64 4.59 -8.16 -1.14
CA VAL A 64 3.84 -9.29 -0.58
C VAL A 64 2.72 -9.73 -1.52
N PRO A 65 2.08 -10.90 -1.30
CA PRO A 65 0.93 -11.30 -2.09
C PRO A 65 -0.11 -10.20 -2.19
N HIS A 66 -0.75 -10.09 -3.36
CA HIS A 66 -1.68 -8.99 -3.68
C HIS A 66 -2.72 -8.72 -2.59
N LYS A 67 -3.25 -9.78 -1.96
CA LYS A 67 -4.23 -9.68 -0.87
C LYS A 67 -3.71 -8.90 0.35
N ASP A 68 -2.47 -9.12 0.74
CA ASP A 68 -1.87 -8.45 1.90
C ASP A 68 -1.46 -7.01 1.58
N ASN A 69 -1.18 -6.74 0.30
CA ASN A 69 -0.82 -5.41 -0.19
C ASN A 69 -2.04 -4.47 -0.28
N ILE A 70 -3.18 -4.96 -0.81
CA ILE A 70 -4.41 -4.16 -0.88
C ILE A 70 -5.04 -3.87 0.49
N ALA A 71 -4.68 -4.63 1.54
CA ALA A 71 -5.11 -4.35 2.90
C ALA A 71 -4.67 -2.96 3.40
N TYR A 72 -3.61 -2.39 2.81
CA TYR A 72 -3.12 -1.04 3.14
C TYR A 72 -3.99 0.10 2.60
N PHE A 73 -5.00 -0.18 1.78
CA PHE A 73 -6.06 0.81 1.50
C PHE A 73 -6.98 1.03 2.71
N GLY A 74 -6.93 0.15 3.71
CA GLY A 74 -7.78 0.23 4.89
C GLY A 74 -9.23 -0.15 4.61
N ALA A 75 -10.13 0.22 5.52
CA ALA A 75 -11.54 -0.13 5.46
C ALA A 75 -12.32 0.96 4.68
N GLY A 76 -11.99 1.11 3.39
CA GLY A 76 -12.63 2.09 2.51
C GLY A 76 -11.88 3.42 2.39
N ASP A 77 -10.55 3.37 2.17
CA ASP A 77 -9.67 4.51 1.82
C ASP A 77 -9.18 5.39 2.99
N ASP A 78 -9.14 4.83 4.21
CA ASP A 78 -8.73 5.53 5.43
C ASP A 78 -7.24 5.38 5.79
N GLU A 79 -6.45 4.74 4.93
CA GLU A 79 -5.04 4.41 5.20
C GLU A 79 -4.10 4.95 4.11
N ALA A 80 -3.60 4.13 3.19
CA ALA A 80 -2.76 4.57 2.09
C ALA A 80 -3.61 4.98 0.88
N HIS A 81 -3.22 6.05 0.21
CA HIS A 81 -3.86 6.50 -1.03
C HIS A 81 -3.53 5.60 -2.22
N MET A 82 -2.32 5.01 -2.21
CA MET A 82 -1.82 4.14 -3.26
C MET A 82 -0.99 2.99 -2.68
N VAL A 83 -0.99 1.86 -3.38
CA VAL A 83 -0.16 0.70 -3.07
C VAL A 83 0.59 0.26 -4.32
N TYR A 84 1.85 -0.18 -4.19
CA TYR A 84 2.62 -0.66 -5.35
C TYR A 84 2.09 -2.01 -5.86
N GLN A 85 1.80 -2.12 -7.16
CA GLN A 85 1.44 -3.40 -7.76
C GLN A 85 2.68 -4.22 -8.17
N PHE A 86 3.27 -4.94 -7.22
CA PHE A 86 4.49 -5.72 -7.46
C PHE A 86 4.33 -6.91 -8.40
N SER A 87 3.10 -7.43 -8.59
CA SER A 87 2.87 -8.57 -9.49
C SER A 87 2.93 -8.17 -10.97
N LEU A 88 2.60 -6.92 -11.30
CA LEU A 88 2.46 -6.47 -12.68
C LEU A 88 3.79 -6.42 -13.44
N PRO A 89 4.88 -5.78 -12.95
CA PRO A 89 6.15 -5.72 -13.67
C PRO A 89 6.72 -7.09 -14.09
N PRO A 90 6.82 -8.12 -13.22
CA PRO A 90 7.33 -9.42 -13.64
C PRO A 90 6.39 -10.14 -14.61
N LEU A 91 5.07 -9.95 -14.51
CA LEU A 91 4.11 -10.52 -15.47
C LEU A 91 4.23 -9.87 -16.85
N VAL A 92 4.44 -8.55 -16.90
CA VAL A 92 4.69 -7.83 -18.17
C VAL A 92 5.99 -8.31 -18.80
N LEU A 93 7.07 -8.42 -18.02
CA LEU A 93 8.34 -8.93 -18.51
C LEU A 93 8.21 -10.37 -19.04
N HIS A 94 7.53 -11.24 -18.29
CA HIS A 94 7.25 -12.61 -18.72
C HIS A 94 6.46 -12.64 -20.04
N ALA A 95 5.42 -11.81 -20.16
CA ALA A 95 4.60 -11.76 -21.36
C ALA A 95 5.39 -11.31 -22.60
N VAL A 96 6.25 -10.30 -22.46
CA VAL A 96 7.15 -9.84 -23.52
C VAL A 96 8.16 -10.92 -23.90
N GLN A 97 8.80 -11.54 -22.90
CA GLN A 97 9.84 -12.56 -23.13
C GLN A 97 9.28 -13.85 -23.75
N LYS A 98 8.07 -14.25 -23.38
CA LYS A 98 7.41 -15.46 -23.92
C LYS A 98 6.55 -15.18 -25.15
N GLN A 99 6.35 -13.91 -25.51
CA GLN A 99 5.38 -13.48 -26.52
C GLN A 99 3.99 -14.08 -26.28
N ASN A 100 3.62 -14.28 -25.01
CA ASN A 100 2.36 -14.90 -24.59
C ASN A 100 1.80 -14.13 -23.38
N VAL A 101 0.59 -13.60 -23.53
CA VAL A 101 -0.11 -12.77 -22.54
C VAL A 101 -1.06 -13.56 -21.63
N GLU A 102 -1.22 -14.87 -21.82
CA GLU A 102 -2.20 -15.70 -21.08
C GLU A 102 -2.06 -15.55 -19.57
N ALA A 103 -0.84 -15.63 -19.02
CA ALA A 103 -0.59 -15.50 -17.59
C ALA A 103 -0.94 -14.08 -17.05
N LEU A 104 -0.63 -13.04 -17.82
CA LEU A 104 -0.94 -11.65 -17.47
C LEU A 104 -2.46 -11.41 -17.50
N CYS A 105 -3.15 -11.87 -18.55
CA CYS A 105 -4.60 -11.78 -18.68
C CYS A 105 -5.31 -12.58 -17.58
N ALA A 106 -4.86 -13.80 -17.30
CA ALA A 106 -5.43 -14.63 -16.24
C ALA A 106 -5.25 -14.00 -14.85
N TRP A 107 -4.12 -13.33 -14.60
CA TRP A 107 -3.93 -12.55 -13.38
C TRP A 107 -4.87 -11.34 -13.32
N ALA A 108 -4.97 -10.56 -14.40
CA ALA A 108 -5.79 -9.35 -14.47
C ALA A 108 -7.31 -9.62 -14.38
N GLN A 109 -7.76 -10.81 -14.79
CA GLN A 109 -9.17 -11.22 -14.72
C GLN A 109 -9.59 -11.77 -13.35
N LYS A 110 -8.64 -12.03 -12.44
CA LYS A 110 -9.00 -12.48 -11.09
C LYS A 110 -9.69 -11.32 -10.35
N PRO A 111 -10.96 -11.47 -9.93
CA PRO A 111 -11.63 -10.42 -9.20
C PRO A 111 -10.93 -10.16 -7.88
N ASP A 112 -10.67 -8.87 -7.60
CA ASP A 112 -10.22 -8.40 -6.30
C ASP A 112 -11.35 -8.60 -5.29
N THR A 113 -11.36 -9.78 -4.67
CA THR A 113 -12.41 -10.23 -3.73
C THR A 113 -12.48 -9.40 -2.45
N THR A 114 -11.62 -8.39 -2.29
CA THR A 114 -11.53 -7.55 -1.08
C THR A 114 -12.34 -6.26 -1.19
N PHE A 115 -12.50 -5.66 -2.38
CA PHE A 115 -13.30 -4.43 -2.54
C PHE A 115 -14.81 -4.67 -2.42
N GLN A 116 -15.30 -5.90 -2.67
CA GLN A 116 -16.73 -6.21 -2.58
C GLN A 116 -17.23 -6.47 -1.15
N GLN A 117 -16.36 -6.69 -0.16
CA GLN A 117 -16.81 -6.95 1.22
C GLN A 117 -17.05 -5.68 2.05
N HIS A 118 -16.54 -4.51 1.64
CA HIS A 118 -16.66 -3.26 2.41
C HIS A 118 -17.82 -2.34 1.96
N HIS A 119 -18.60 -2.73 0.96
CA HIS A 119 -19.81 -2.00 0.51
C HIS A 119 -21.13 -2.66 0.93
N LEU A 120 -21.07 -3.63 1.86
CA LEU A 120 -22.25 -4.31 2.42
C LEU A 120 -22.20 -4.31 3.95
N VAL A 121 -22.14 -3.12 4.56
CA VAL A 121 -22.68 -2.85 5.91
C VAL A 121 -23.25 -1.45 5.93
#